data_AF-A0A165LAE1-F1
#
_entry.id   AF-A0A165LAE1-F1
#
_cell.length_a   1.000
_cell.length_b   1.000
_cell.length_c   1.000
_cell.angle_alpha   90.00
_cell.angle_beta   90.00
_cell.angle_gamma   90.00
#
_symmetry.space_group_name_H-M   'P 1'
#
loop_
_entity.id
_entity.type
_entity.pdbx_description
1 polymer ?
#
loop_
_entity_poly.entity_id
_entity_poly.type
_entity_poly.pdbx_seq_one_letter_code
_entity_poly.pdbx_strand_id
1 'polypeptide(L)'
;RSNRDPKHPAPSSSRGNYPPYIHFTLQKTSRDTQDALAHLARLLHVPLNHLAVAGTKDKRGVTVQRVSLKRDGKDVMAVWAAVNALHREGRTAEDAVRERGERGVRIADLSYKRQGLELGNLKGNAFVITLRYSLPHSPSLPPSRSQPACRNVHAASPTLDRALSSLRTRGFVNYYGMQRFGTASIPTHAIGLALLQGAWQKAVSMILRERPGEHPDVVAARRTWLVDGDLAGALERMPRRVVAERCILESYRKMKGDTRNAFGALQTIPKNLRLMYVHAYQSYLWNAIVSERIRMYGAEKPVVGDLVFDTEESGKEGDVAVDAIEGAAPAGADEGAVPAEANEDAAPAEEANGEETKDTSKKEKKPRKKREWKGKEPQRVKTLTEANVDNYSIFDVIMPLPGKDVAYPGGPLGERYKEFVRADGLDPDNWVRKQKEYSLGGSYRKILHLPSALSYSVLRYTDPDVPLAQADEDRLLGFDAPAVVADGRFTALQVKLTLGTAAYATMALREVTRTETSSHYQTALTAASEDVVDTWEYIIFCNIAPVTGVFRATFEIIKNI
;
A
#
# COMPACT_ATOMS: atom_id res chain seq x y z
N ARG A 1 19.15 64.86 20.95
CA ARG A 1 18.07 63.96 20.49
C ARG A 1 18.61 63.21 19.26
N SER A 2 18.81 61.91 19.41
CA SER A 2 19.62 61.06 18.55
C SER A 2 18.99 60.77 17.18
N ASN A 3 19.79 60.92 16.13
CA ASN A 3 19.62 60.30 14.82
C ASN A 3 19.44 58.78 15.00
N ARG A 4 18.38 58.20 14.42
CA ARG A 4 18.25 56.74 14.26
C ARG A 4 18.41 56.42 12.79
N ASP A 5 19.53 55.80 12.46
CA ASP A 5 19.78 55.18 11.17
C ASP A 5 18.72 54.10 10.87
N PRO A 6 18.31 53.94 9.60
CA PRO A 6 17.47 52.82 9.18
C PRO A 6 18.29 51.54 9.22
N LYS A 7 17.88 50.59 10.07
CA LYS A 7 18.45 49.24 10.16
C LYS A 7 18.51 48.60 8.77
N HIS A 8 19.73 48.30 8.32
CA HIS A 8 20.00 47.38 7.24
C HIS A 8 19.20 46.07 7.44
N PRO A 9 18.49 45.55 6.42
CA PRO A 9 17.98 44.20 6.49
C PRO A 9 19.18 43.24 6.54
N ALA A 10 19.13 42.29 7.47
CA ALA A 10 20.12 41.22 7.61
C ALA A 10 20.38 40.56 6.24
N PRO A 11 21.63 40.16 5.92
CA PRO A 11 21.95 39.56 4.64
C PRO A 11 21.12 38.29 4.47
N SER A 12 20.23 38.27 3.47
CA SER A 12 19.60 37.03 3.05
C SER A 12 20.72 36.08 2.66
N SER A 13 20.94 35.04 3.46
CA SER A 13 21.80 33.91 3.08
C SER A 13 21.50 33.56 1.63
N SER A 14 22.53 33.57 0.78
CA SER A 14 22.45 33.29 -0.64
C SER A 14 21.45 32.16 -0.91
N ARG A 15 20.26 32.52 -1.41
CA ARG A 15 19.28 31.53 -1.89
C ARG A 15 19.89 30.93 -3.14
N GLY A 16 20.79 29.96 -2.96
CA GLY A 16 21.38 29.20 -4.04
C GLY A 16 20.25 28.65 -4.90
N ASN A 17 20.50 28.56 -6.21
CA ASN A 17 19.58 28.07 -7.23
C ASN A 17 19.33 26.55 -7.08
N TYR A 18 18.96 26.13 -5.87
CA TYR A 18 18.72 24.75 -5.52
C TYR A 18 17.33 24.34 -5.99
N PRO A 19 17.21 23.13 -6.56
CA PRO A 19 15.93 22.58 -6.98
C PRO A 19 14.84 22.65 -5.89
N PRO A 20 13.55 22.75 -6.28
CA PRO A 20 12.45 22.98 -5.34
C PRO A 20 12.13 21.81 -4.41
N TYR A 21 12.60 20.59 -4.72
CA TYR A 21 12.35 19.40 -3.92
C TYR A 21 13.62 18.85 -3.29
N ILE A 22 13.48 18.29 -2.10
CA ILE A 22 14.49 17.45 -1.44
C ILE A 22 13.95 16.02 -1.45
N HIS A 23 14.72 15.10 -1.99
CA HIS A 23 14.42 13.67 -1.94
C HIS A 23 15.28 13.02 -0.87
N PHE A 24 14.68 12.13 -0.09
CA PHE A 24 15.39 11.36 0.92
C PHE A 24 14.80 9.95 1.04
N THR A 25 15.61 9.04 1.54
CA THR A 25 15.24 7.67 1.87
C THR A 25 14.63 7.66 3.27
N LEU A 26 13.44 7.11 3.42
CA LEU A 26 12.73 6.90 4.67
C LEU A 26 12.72 5.42 5.01
N GLN A 27 13.32 5.05 6.13
CA GLN A 27 13.11 3.77 6.78
C GLN A 27 12.06 3.95 7.88
N LYS A 28 11.07 3.06 7.90
CA LYS A 28 10.09 2.96 8.99
C LYS A 28 10.00 1.53 9.51
N THR A 29 9.80 1.38 10.81
CA THR A 29 9.65 0.08 11.49
C THR A 29 8.28 0.01 12.15
N SER A 30 7.50 -1.02 11.79
CA SER A 30 6.17 -1.32 12.39
C SER A 30 5.18 -0.14 12.37
N ARG A 31 5.24 0.69 11.32
CA ARG A 31 4.51 1.95 11.21
C ARG A 31 3.87 2.13 9.85
N ASP A 32 2.70 2.76 9.79
CA ASP A 32 2.05 3.12 8.53
C ASP A 32 2.80 4.27 7.83
N THR A 33 2.80 4.28 6.49
CA THR A 33 3.47 5.34 5.72
C THR A 33 2.89 6.72 6.03
N GLN A 34 1.56 6.87 6.10
CA GLN A 34 0.93 8.18 6.36
C GLN A 34 1.21 8.68 7.78
N ASP A 35 1.21 7.79 8.77
CA ASP A 35 1.59 8.15 10.14
C ASP A 35 3.08 8.57 10.23
N ALA A 36 3.98 7.87 9.53
CA ALA A 36 5.38 8.27 9.45
C ALA A 36 5.54 9.65 8.77
N LEU A 37 4.81 9.93 7.69
CA LEU A 37 4.81 11.24 7.03
C LEU A 37 4.21 12.34 7.91
N ALA A 38 3.13 12.06 8.64
CA ALA A 38 2.53 13.01 9.59
C ALA A 38 3.45 13.32 10.76
N HIS A 39 4.25 12.35 11.20
CA HIS A 39 5.30 12.59 12.17
C HIS A 39 6.42 13.49 11.61
N LEU A 40 6.91 13.21 10.41
CA LEU A 40 7.93 14.04 9.75
C LEU A 40 7.42 15.46 9.45
N ALA A 41 6.16 15.61 9.03
CA ALA A 41 5.53 16.90 8.77
C ALA A 41 5.55 17.80 10.01
N ARG A 42 5.25 17.23 11.19
CA ARG A 42 5.33 17.95 12.47
C ARG A 42 6.75 18.34 12.84
N LEU A 43 7.72 17.43 12.72
CA LEU A 43 9.14 17.73 13.00
C LEU A 43 9.70 18.81 12.07
N LEU A 44 9.28 18.78 10.81
CA LEU A 44 9.73 19.72 9.80
C LEU A 44 8.91 21.00 9.77
N HIS A 45 7.82 21.13 10.55
CA HIS A 45 6.88 22.26 10.46
C HIS A 45 6.44 22.56 9.02
N VAL A 46 6.03 21.51 8.29
CA VAL A 46 5.48 21.62 6.93
C VAL A 46 4.11 20.96 6.87
N PRO A 47 3.22 21.41 5.97
CA PRO A 47 1.96 20.72 5.76
C PRO A 47 2.21 19.32 5.17
N LEU A 48 1.35 18.36 5.50
CA LEU A 48 1.49 16.96 5.07
C LEU A 48 1.53 16.80 3.54
N ASN A 49 0.81 17.66 2.81
CA ASN A 49 0.78 17.67 1.34
C ASN A 49 2.11 18.08 0.68
N HIS A 50 3.09 18.57 1.44
CA HIS A 50 4.44 18.84 0.93
C HIS A 50 5.31 17.58 0.90
N LEU A 51 4.90 16.51 1.58
CA LEU A 51 5.55 15.21 1.56
C LEU A 51 4.80 14.29 0.60
N ALA A 52 5.54 13.70 -0.33
CA ALA A 52 5.00 12.77 -1.32
C ALA A 52 5.84 11.51 -1.41
N VAL A 53 5.18 10.39 -1.70
CA VAL A 53 5.78 9.07 -1.85
C VAL A 53 5.28 8.41 -3.13
N ALA A 54 6.09 7.52 -3.70
CA ALA A 54 5.69 6.78 -4.90
C ALA A 54 4.61 5.71 -4.62
N GLY A 55 4.50 5.26 -3.37
CA GLY A 55 3.51 4.28 -2.94
C GLY A 55 3.60 4.06 -1.43
N THR A 56 2.51 3.57 -0.83
CA THR A 56 2.48 3.14 0.57
C THR A 56 3.19 1.79 0.72
N LYS A 57 3.72 1.53 1.91
CA LYS A 57 4.39 0.27 2.27
C LYS A 57 3.72 -0.33 3.50
N ASP A 58 3.83 -1.64 3.66
CA ASP A 58 3.16 -2.36 4.74
C ASP A 58 3.51 -1.81 6.13
N LYS A 59 2.51 -1.75 7.01
CA LYS A 59 2.68 -1.28 8.40
C LYS A 59 3.56 -2.23 9.19
N ARG A 60 3.29 -3.53 9.11
CA ARG A 60 4.01 -4.58 9.86
C ARG A 60 5.27 -4.98 9.08
N GLY A 61 6.43 -4.60 9.60
CA GLY A 61 7.72 -4.84 8.98
C GLY A 61 8.63 -3.61 8.99
N VAL A 62 9.84 -3.81 8.47
CA VAL A 62 10.81 -2.73 8.24
C VAL A 62 10.80 -2.39 6.76
N THR A 63 10.44 -1.15 6.41
CA THR A 63 10.28 -0.78 5.00
C THR A 63 11.11 0.45 4.69
N VAL A 64 11.76 0.44 3.54
CA VAL A 64 12.56 1.55 3.04
C VAL A 64 11.93 2.09 1.76
N GLN A 65 11.71 3.40 1.71
CA GLN A 65 11.08 4.05 0.55
C GLN A 65 11.62 5.45 0.30
N ARG A 66 11.54 5.92 -0.95
CA ARG A 66 11.87 7.31 -1.29
C ARG A 66 10.70 8.24 -0.92
N VAL A 67 11.04 9.39 -0.35
CA VAL A 67 10.13 10.48 -0.03
C VAL A 67 10.61 11.75 -0.73
N SER A 68 9.68 12.55 -1.22
CA SER A 68 9.93 13.88 -1.75
C SER A 68 9.32 14.91 -0.82
N LEU A 69 10.11 15.91 -0.45
CA LEU A 69 9.70 17.08 0.31
C LEU A 69 9.78 18.32 -0.57
N LYS A 70 8.69 19.06 -0.69
CA LYS A 70 8.73 20.42 -1.23
C LYS A 70 9.42 21.33 -0.20
N ARG A 71 10.62 21.83 -0.53
CA ARG A 71 11.55 22.38 0.48
C ARG A 71 11.08 23.67 1.15
N ASP A 72 10.25 24.45 0.47
CA ASP A 72 9.73 25.75 0.94
C ASP A 72 10.79 26.63 1.64
N GLY A 73 11.97 26.72 1.02
CA GLY A 73 13.12 27.47 1.55
C GLY A 73 14.10 26.70 2.45
N LYS A 74 13.73 25.52 2.95
CA LYS A 74 14.63 24.65 3.74
C LYS A 74 15.77 24.10 2.89
N ASP A 75 16.91 23.88 3.52
CA ASP A 75 18.06 23.20 2.94
C ASP A 75 18.13 21.75 3.45
N VAL A 76 19.00 20.94 2.83
CA VAL A 76 19.21 19.54 3.19
C VAL A 76 19.66 19.39 4.65
N MET A 77 20.53 20.28 5.13
CA MET A 77 21.06 20.20 6.50
C MET A 77 20.02 20.54 7.56
N ALA A 78 19.16 21.55 7.35
CA ALA A 78 18.06 21.84 8.26
C ALA A 78 17.04 20.70 8.31
N VAL A 79 16.77 20.04 7.17
CA VAL A 79 15.90 18.85 7.16
C VAL A 79 16.52 17.72 7.98
N TRP A 80 17.82 17.44 7.78
CA TRP A 80 18.53 16.42 8.57
C TRP A 80 18.53 16.73 10.07
N ALA A 81 18.89 17.96 10.44
CA ALA A 81 18.98 18.40 11.82
C ALA A 81 17.62 18.39 12.53
N ALA A 82 16.56 18.79 11.84
CA ALA A 82 15.20 18.79 12.39
C ALA A 82 14.70 17.37 12.68
N VAL A 83 14.89 16.43 11.75
CA VAL A 83 14.42 15.04 11.92
C VAL A 83 15.22 14.29 12.99
N ASN A 84 16.53 14.55 13.09
CA ASN A 84 17.39 13.94 14.12
C ASN A 84 17.40 14.70 15.45
N ALA A 85 16.56 15.72 15.61
CA ALA A 85 16.46 16.55 16.81
C ALA A 85 17.81 17.13 17.30
N LEU A 86 18.69 17.52 16.37
CA LEU A 86 19.99 18.16 16.70
C LEU A 86 19.85 19.56 17.32
N HIS A 87 18.63 20.09 17.39
CA HIS A 87 18.33 21.32 18.11
C HIS A 87 18.20 21.10 19.63
N ARG A 88 18.11 19.85 20.11
CA ARG A 88 18.10 19.54 21.54
C ARG A 88 19.51 19.69 22.10
N GLU A 89 19.64 20.44 23.19
CA GLU A 89 20.92 20.62 23.88
C GLU A 89 21.51 19.26 24.27
N GLY A 90 22.79 19.06 23.94
CA GLY A 90 23.53 17.83 24.25
C GLY A 90 23.43 16.71 23.22
N ARG A 91 22.63 16.82 22.15
CA ARG A 91 22.58 15.80 21.08
C ARG A 91 23.53 16.14 19.94
N THR A 92 24.50 15.26 19.68
CA THR A 92 25.47 15.45 18.60
C THR A 92 25.06 14.74 17.30
N ALA A 93 25.68 15.13 16.18
CA ALA A 93 25.48 14.45 14.90
C ALA A 93 25.95 12.99 14.94
N GLU A 94 26.93 12.67 15.78
CA GLU A 94 27.44 11.31 15.94
C GLU A 94 26.42 10.41 16.68
N ASP A 95 25.79 10.93 17.73
CA ASP A 95 24.74 10.22 18.46
C ASP A 95 23.55 9.88 17.53
N ALA A 96 23.15 10.85 16.70
CA ALA A 96 22.09 10.65 15.71
C ALA A 96 22.39 9.54 14.68
N VAL A 97 23.67 9.22 14.44
CA VAL A 97 24.07 8.13 13.53
C VAL A 97 24.25 6.81 14.28
N ARG A 98 24.68 6.84 15.55
CA ARG A 98 24.91 5.64 16.39
C ARG A 98 23.67 5.11 17.10
N GLU A 99 22.60 5.89 17.19
CA GLU A 99 21.34 5.48 17.80
C GLU A 99 20.31 5.04 16.74
N ARG A 100 19.31 4.27 17.17
CA ARG A 100 18.12 3.99 16.34
C ARG A 100 17.30 5.27 16.13
N GLY A 101 16.64 5.36 14.98
CA GLY A 101 15.75 6.46 14.65
C GLY A 101 14.63 6.65 15.67
N GLU A 102 14.36 7.91 16.05
CA GLU A 102 13.31 8.22 17.02
C GLU A 102 11.94 7.73 16.52
N ARG A 103 11.19 7.04 17.39
CA ARG A 103 9.85 6.48 17.09
C ARG A 103 9.84 5.58 15.83
N GLY A 104 10.92 4.86 15.59
CA GLY A 104 11.04 3.86 14.51
C GLY A 104 11.07 4.49 13.11
N VAL A 105 11.53 5.74 13.00
CA VAL A 105 11.65 6.47 11.74
C VAL A 105 13.07 6.99 11.58
N ARG A 106 13.69 6.70 10.44
CA ARG A 106 15.02 7.20 10.06
C ARG A 106 15.00 7.75 8.64
N ILE A 107 15.72 8.84 8.42
CA ILE A 107 15.95 9.38 7.09
C ILE A 107 17.42 9.22 6.68
N ALA A 108 17.68 9.11 5.38
CA ALA A 108 19.01 9.00 4.76
C ALA A 108 19.00 9.56 3.32
N ASP A 109 20.17 9.69 2.69
CA ASP A 109 20.34 10.03 1.27
C ASP A 109 19.60 11.29 0.77
N LEU A 110 19.73 12.38 1.53
CA LEU A 110 19.10 13.66 1.20
C LEU A 110 19.76 14.27 -0.04
N SER A 111 18.97 14.62 -1.05
CA SER A 111 19.47 15.22 -2.29
C SER A 111 18.45 16.17 -2.90
N TYR A 112 18.91 17.26 -3.51
CA TYR A 112 18.02 18.17 -4.23
C TYR A 112 17.58 17.59 -5.58
N LYS A 113 16.30 17.73 -5.91
CA LYS A 113 15.70 17.24 -7.16
C LYS A 113 14.72 18.25 -7.75
N ARG A 114 14.61 18.27 -9.07
CA ARG A 114 13.75 19.21 -9.82
C ARG A 114 12.28 18.84 -9.79
N GLN A 115 11.96 17.55 -9.67
CA GLN A 115 10.61 17.01 -9.70
C GLN A 115 10.25 16.36 -8.37
N GLY A 116 8.97 16.40 -8.02
CA GLY A 116 8.42 15.68 -6.89
C GLY A 116 8.30 14.18 -7.16
N LEU A 117 7.84 13.43 -6.16
CA LEU A 117 7.36 12.06 -6.37
C LEU A 117 5.84 12.07 -6.52
N GLU A 118 5.35 11.27 -7.45
CA GLU A 118 3.92 11.01 -7.64
C GLU A 118 3.63 9.53 -7.43
N LEU A 119 2.37 9.22 -7.11
CA LEU A 119 1.93 7.86 -6.89
C LEU A 119 2.10 7.05 -8.18
N GLY A 120 2.78 5.90 -8.10
CA GLY A 120 3.13 5.09 -9.27
C GLY A 120 4.56 5.30 -9.78
N ASN A 121 5.32 6.28 -9.27
CA ASN A 121 6.73 6.51 -9.62
C ASN A 121 7.67 5.48 -8.96
N LEU A 122 7.35 4.19 -9.04
CA LEU A 122 8.19 3.07 -8.63
C LEU A 122 8.10 1.96 -9.68
N LYS A 123 9.16 1.16 -9.81
CA LYS A 123 9.17 -0.01 -10.69
C LYS A 123 8.71 -1.29 -9.99
N GLY A 124 8.74 -1.30 -8.65
CA GLY A 124 8.49 -2.49 -7.86
C GLY A 124 9.04 -2.38 -6.44
N ASN A 125 9.09 -3.52 -5.76
CA ASN A 125 9.63 -3.67 -4.41
C ASN A 125 10.47 -4.95 -4.33
N ALA A 126 11.64 -4.90 -3.69
CA ALA A 126 12.38 -6.09 -3.31
C ALA A 126 11.96 -6.50 -1.90
N PHE A 127 11.73 -7.78 -1.70
CA PHE A 127 11.25 -8.37 -0.47
C PHE A 127 12.33 -9.26 0.13
N VAL A 128 12.56 -9.16 1.44
CA VAL A 128 13.18 -10.22 2.24
C VAL A 128 12.13 -10.67 3.25
N ILE A 129 11.72 -11.93 3.15
CA ILE A 129 10.64 -12.49 3.94
C ILE A 129 11.16 -13.73 4.64
N THR A 130 11.01 -13.79 5.95
CA THR A 130 11.37 -14.97 6.73
C THR A 130 10.12 -15.68 7.21
N LEU A 131 9.91 -16.91 6.75
CA LEU A 131 8.86 -17.81 7.21
C LEU A 131 9.43 -18.69 8.32
N ARG A 132 8.97 -18.49 9.55
CA ARG A 132 9.28 -19.37 10.68
C ARG A 132 8.37 -20.60 10.63
N TYR A 133 8.93 -21.80 10.76
CA TYR A 133 8.15 -23.04 10.83
C TYR A 133 8.89 -24.11 11.65
N SER A 134 8.16 -24.82 12.51
CA SER A 134 8.67 -26.01 13.17
C SER A 134 8.44 -27.22 12.27
N LEU A 135 9.52 -27.94 11.93
CA LEU A 135 9.37 -29.33 11.50
C LEU A 135 9.23 -30.18 12.76
N PRO A 136 8.31 -31.17 12.81
CA PRO A 136 8.37 -32.17 13.86
C PRO A 136 9.74 -32.83 13.79
N HIS A 137 10.48 -32.74 14.89
CA HIS A 137 11.77 -33.38 15.07
C HIS A 137 11.56 -34.88 14.77
N SER A 138 12.18 -35.42 13.72
CA SER A 138 12.29 -36.87 13.61
C SER A 138 13.07 -37.31 14.85
N PRO A 139 12.51 -38.16 15.73
CA PRO A 139 13.24 -38.60 16.90
C PRO A 139 14.53 -39.25 16.43
N SER A 140 15.63 -38.76 16.99
CA SER A 140 16.97 -39.29 16.80
C SER A 140 16.98 -40.77 17.19
N LEU A 141 16.90 -41.65 16.20
CA LEU A 141 17.44 -43.01 16.35
C LEU A 141 18.96 -42.88 16.54
N PRO A 142 19.55 -43.62 17.48
CA PRO A 142 20.98 -43.51 17.79
C PRO A 142 21.82 -43.91 16.56
N PRO A 143 22.98 -43.27 16.36
CA PRO A 143 23.78 -43.48 15.15
C PRO A 143 24.37 -44.89 15.12
N SER A 144 24.03 -45.66 14.09
CA SER A 144 24.73 -46.91 13.73
C SER A 144 26.12 -46.57 13.19
N ARG A 145 27.12 -47.30 13.69
CA ARG A 145 28.54 -46.97 13.71
C ARG A 145 29.29 -47.30 12.41
N SER A 146 28.67 -47.10 11.24
CA SER A 146 29.32 -47.45 9.97
C SER A 146 28.78 -46.68 8.76
N GLN A 147 28.86 -45.34 8.76
CA GLN A 147 28.82 -44.55 7.52
C GLN A 147 29.75 -43.34 7.60
N PRO A 148 30.47 -42.99 6.52
CA PRO A 148 31.46 -41.93 6.54
C PRO A 148 30.78 -40.56 6.72
N ALA A 149 31.41 -39.73 7.56
CA ALA A 149 31.10 -38.33 7.73
C ALA A 149 31.18 -37.61 6.38
N CYS A 150 30.04 -37.14 5.85
CA CYS A 150 29.87 -36.03 4.91
C CYS A 150 28.40 -35.96 4.44
N ARG A 151 27.56 -35.14 5.06
CA ARG A 151 26.48 -34.47 4.31
C ARG A 151 26.02 -33.21 5.03
N ASN A 152 26.43 -32.07 4.50
CA ASN A 152 25.83 -30.76 4.73
C ASN A 152 24.30 -30.89 4.78
N VAL A 153 23.69 -30.49 5.88
CA VAL A 153 22.23 -30.34 5.98
C VAL A 153 21.86 -29.05 5.23
N HIS A 154 21.91 -29.15 3.91
CA HIS A 154 21.48 -28.15 2.92
C HIS A 154 20.18 -28.56 2.23
N ALA A 155 19.49 -29.59 2.72
CA ALA A 155 18.25 -29.99 2.12
C ALA A 155 17.09 -29.18 2.72
N ALA A 156 16.83 -28.01 2.13
CA ALA A 156 15.44 -27.69 1.87
C ALA A 156 14.78 -28.97 1.30
N SER A 157 13.57 -29.31 1.78
CA SER A 157 12.87 -30.49 1.26
C SER A 157 12.87 -30.42 -0.27
N PRO A 158 13.11 -31.52 -1.02
CA PRO A 158 13.06 -31.51 -2.49
C PRO A 158 11.74 -30.91 -3.03
N THR A 159 10.68 -30.94 -2.20
CA THR A 159 9.42 -30.24 -2.45
C THR A 159 9.55 -28.72 -2.45
N LEU A 160 10.30 -28.13 -1.51
CA LEU A 160 10.53 -26.70 -1.41
C LEU A 160 11.38 -26.19 -2.58
N ASP A 161 12.44 -26.93 -2.93
CA ASP A 161 13.28 -26.60 -4.10
C ASP A 161 12.45 -26.57 -5.37
N ARG A 162 11.63 -27.61 -5.58
CA ARG A 162 10.70 -27.69 -6.72
C ARG A 162 9.69 -26.54 -6.72
N ALA A 163 9.12 -26.17 -5.57
CA ALA A 163 8.17 -25.08 -5.45
C ALA A 163 8.80 -23.71 -5.80
N LEU A 164 10.00 -23.44 -5.29
CA LEU A 164 10.73 -22.19 -5.54
C LEU A 164 11.30 -22.15 -6.97
N SER A 165 11.75 -23.28 -7.53
CA SER A 165 12.09 -23.40 -8.94
C SER A 165 10.90 -23.13 -9.84
N SER A 166 9.72 -23.65 -9.50
CA SER A 166 8.47 -23.37 -10.21
C SER A 166 8.11 -21.88 -10.14
N LEU A 167 8.23 -21.25 -8.96
CA LEU A 167 8.00 -19.81 -8.81
C LEU A 167 8.96 -18.99 -9.68
N ARG A 168 10.21 -19.44 -9.83
CA ARG A 168 11.24 -18.77 -10.65
C ARG A 168 10.94 -18.83 -12.15
N THR A 169 10.38 -19.93 -12.66
CA THR A 169 10.20 -20.16 -14.10
C THR A 169 8.77 -19.89 -14.56
N ARG A 170 7.77 -20.30 -13.76
CA ARG A 170 6.34 -20.17 -14.08
C ARG A 170 5.70 -18.95 -13.43
N GLY A 171 6.36 -18.32 -12.46
CA GLY A 171 5.79 -17.21 -11.70
C GLY A 171 4.64 -17.66 -10.80
N PHE A 172 3.72 -16.75 -10.51
CA PHE A 172 2.51 -16.99 -9.73
C PHE A 172 1.33 -16.20 -10.29
N VAL A 173 0.12 -16.61 -9.94
CA VAL A 173 -1.10 -15.89 -10.34
C VAL A 173 -1.19 -14.56 -9.60
N ASN A 174 -1.37 -13.47 -10.34
CA ASN A 174 -1.29 -12.10 -9.83
C ASN A 174 -2.57 -11.65 -9.12
N TYR A 175 -3.11 -12.49 -8.25
CA TYR A 175 -4.32 -12.23 -7.48
C TYR A 175 -4.21 -10.98 -6.61
N TYR A 176 -5.35 -10.34 -6.39
CA TYR A 176 -5.53 -9.45 -5.26
C TYR A 176 -5.56 -10.28 -3.98
N GLY A 177 -4.63 -10.01 -3.05
CA GLY A 177 -4.56 -10.71 -1.77
C GLY A 177 -5.66 -10.29 -0.79
N MET A 178 -5.81 -11.03 0.31
CA MET A 178 -6.88 -10.82 1.31
C MET A 178 -6.90 -9.42 1.93
N GLN A 179 -5.73 -8.76 2.05
CA GLN A 179 -5.63 -7.36 2.47
C GLN A 179 -6.49 -6.40 1.62
N ARG A 180 -6.72 -6.73 0.35
CA ARG A 180 -7.59 -5.95 -0.55
C ARG A 180 -9.07 -6.01 -0.16
N PHE A 181 -9.50 -7.13 0.41
CA PHE A 181 -10.89 -7.42 0.75
C PHE A 181 -11.20 -7.17 2.23
N GLY A 182 -10.23 -6.66 3.00
CA GLY A 182 -10.29 -6.54 4.44
C GLY A 182 -10.01 -7.88 5.14
N THR A 183 -9.64 -7.80 6.41
CA THR A 183 -9.43 -8.95 7.29
C THR A 183 -10.66 -9.29 8.13
N ALA A 184 -11.74 -8.53 7.97
CA ALA A 184 -12.98 -8.70 8.71
C ALA A 184 -13.88 -9.79 8.12
N SER A 185 -14.82 -10.28 8.93
CA SER A 185 -15.84 -11.26 8.54
C SER A 185 -16.75 -10.79 7.41
N ILE A 186 -16.95 -9.47 7.29
CA ILE A 186 -17.70 -8.86 6.18
C ILE A 186 -16.70 -8.48 5.09
N PRO A 187 -16.78 -9.10 3.91
CA PRO A 187 -15.88 -8.76 2.82
C PRO A 187 -16.16 -7.35 2.29
N THR A 188 -15.11 -6.55 2.17
CA THR A 188 -15.15 -5.18 1.62
C THR A 188 -15.78 -5.13 0.22
N HIS A 189 -15.58 -6.17 -0.59
CA HIS A 189 -16.16 -6.26 -1.94
C HIS A 189 -17.69 -6.37 -1.94
N ALA A 190 -18.29 -6.98 -0.91
CA ALA A 190 -19.74 -7.12 -0.83
C ALA A 190 -20.43 -5.77 -0.50
N ILE A 191 -19.76 -4.90 0.28
CA ILE A 191 -20.18 -3.50 0.45
C ILE A 191 -20.07 -2.77 -0.90
N GLY A 192 -18.97 -2.98 -1.64
CA GLY A 192 -18.78 -2.44 -2.98
C GLY A 192 -19.90 -2.82 -3.96
N LEU A 193 -20.31 -4.08 -3.95
CA LEU A 193 -21.43 -4.57 -4.75
C LEU A 193 -22.74 -3.86 -4.37
N ALA A 194 -23.04 -3.74 -3.08
CA ALA A 194 -24.24 -3.04 -2.62
C ALA A 194 -24.27 -1.56 -3.06
N LEU A 195 -23.11 -0.89 -3.05
CA LEU A 195 -22.97 0.48 -3.57
C LEU A 195 -23.21 0.55 -5.08
N LEU A 196 -22.69 -0.40 -5.86
CA LEU A 196 -22.86 -0.46 -7.31
C LEU A 196 -24.31 -0.78 -7.73
N GLN A 197 -25.01 -1.59 -6.95
CA GLN A 197 -26.44 -1.89 -7.11
C GLN A 197 -27.35 -0.72 -6.68
N GLY A 198 -26.81 0.30 -6.02
CA GLY A 198 -27.60 1.39 -5.43
C GLY A 198 -28.41 0.97 -4.20
N ALA A 199 -28.06 -0.15 -3.57
CA ALA A 199 -28.68 -0.65 -2.35
C ALA A 199 -28.08 0.04 -1.10
N TRP A 200 -28.32 1.34 -0.96
CA TRP A 200 -27.66 2.20 0.04
C TRP A 200 -27.87 1.74 1.48
N GLN A 201 -29.08 1.30 1.81
CA GLN A 201 -29.49 0.86 3.15
C GLN A 201 -28.77 -0.44 3.51
N LYS A 202 -28.62 -1.34 2.53
CA LYS A 202 -27.83 -2.56 2.68
C LYS A 202 -26.35 -2.21 2.91
N ALA A 203 -25.79 -1.28 2.15
CA ALA A 203 -24.41 -0.84 2.32
C ALA A 203 -24.17 -0.23 3.72
N VAL A 204 -25.05 0.65 4.20
CA VAL A 204 -24.94 1.22 5.56
C VAL A 204 -25.06 0.14 6.63
N SER A 205 -26.04 -0.76 6.50
CA SER A 205 -26.21 -1.89 7.43
C SER A 205 -24.95 -2.75 7.50
N MET A 206 -24.33 -3.07 6.36
CA MET A 206 -23.10 -3.86 6.30
C MET A 206 -21.90 -3.12 6.93
N ILE A 207 -21.82 -1.80 6.80
CA ILE A 207 -20.75 -1.00 7.44
C ILE A 207 -20.94 -0.99 8.96
N LEU A 208 -22.17 -0.79 9.46
CA LEU A 208 -22.45 -0.63 10.88
C LEU A 208 -22.53 -1.95 11.67
N ARG A 209 -22.71 -3.09 11.00
CA ARG A 209 -22.86 -4.41 11.63
C ARG A 209 -21.64 -4.81 12.50
N GLU A 210 -21.92 -5.50 13.61
CA GLU A 210 -20.90 -6.09 14.49
C GLU A 210 -20.03 -7.12 13.77
N ARG A 211 -18.73 -7.13 14.11
CA ARG A 211 -17.75 -8.05 13.51
C ARG A 211 -16.99 -8.82 14.61
N PRO A 212 -16.82 -10.14 14.49
CA PRO A 212 -16.03 -10.93 15.43
C PRO A 212 -14.54 -10.57 15.27
N GLY A 213 -13.85 -10.41 16.41
CA GLY A 213 -12.43 -10.05 16.44
C GLY A 213 -12.12 -8.56 16.34
N GLU A 214 -13.13 -7.68 16.31
CA GLU A 214 -12.93 -6.23 16.46
C GLU A 214 -12.56 -5.87 17.91
N HIS A 215 -11.91 -4.70 18.07
CA HIS A 215 -11.52 -4.22 19.38
C HIS A 215 -12.76 -3.98 20.28
N PRO A 216 -12.71 -4.30 21.59
CA PRO A 216 -13.89 -4.26 22.46
C PRO A 216 -14.63 -2.91 22.52
N ASP A 217 -13.91 -1.79 22.37
CA ASP A 217 -14.51 -0.44 22.32
C ASP A 217 -15.44 -0.24 21.11
N VAL A 218 -15.05 -0.73 19.92
CA VAL A 218 -15.84 -0.69 18.68
C VAL A 218 -17.08 -1.56 18.83
N VAL A 219 -16.92 -2.76 19.37
CA VAL A 219 -18.04 -3.70 19.59
C VAL A 219 -19.06 -3.09 20.54
N ALA A 220 -18.60 -2.48 21.64
CA ALA A 220 -19.48 -1.79 22.59
C ALA A 220 -20.21 -0.59 21.94
N ALA A 221 -19.51 0.22 21.14
CA ALA A 221 -20.10 1.35 20.44
C ALA A 221 -21.16 0.91 19.40
N ARG A 222 -20.88 -0.15 18.63
CA ARG A 222 -21.84 -0.74 17.67
C ARG A 222 -23.07 -1.29 18.37
N ARG A 223 -22.91 -2.01 19.49
CA ARG A 223 -24.02 -2.55 20.29
C ARG A 223 -24.95 -1.45 20.81
N THR A 224 -24.36 -0.38 21.32
CA THR A 224 -25.13 0.79 21.82
C THR A 224 -26.07 1.34 20.75
N TRP A 225 -25.60 1.37 19.49
CA TRP A 225 -26.45 1.79 18.37
C TRP A 225 -27.44 0.70 17.90
N LEU A 226 -26.98 -0.54 17.70
CA LEU A 226 -27.76 -1.60 17.06
C LEU A 226 -28.81 -2.23 17.99
N VAL A 227 -28.53 -2.29 19.30
CA VAL A 227 -29.41 -2.89 20.30
C VAL A 227 -30.22 -1.82 21.02
N ASP A 228 -29.55 -0.82 21.58
CA ASP A 228 -30.20 0.19 22.43
C ASP A 228 -30.80 1.34 21.63
N GLY A 229 -30.39 1.53 20.36
CA GLY A 229 -30.81 2.65 19.53
C GLY A 229 -30.25 4.00 20.00
N ASP A 230 -29.30 4.01 20.94
CA ASP A 230 -28.72 5.23 21.49
C ASP A 230 -27.59 5.75 20.60
N LEU A 231 -27.94 6.74 19.77
CA LEU A 231 -27.02 7.38 18.86
C LEU A 231 -25.95 8.24 19.57
N ALA A 232 -26.32 8.89 20.67
CA ALA A 232 -25.41 9.80 21.38
C ALA A 232 -24.34 8.99 22.10
N GLY A 233 -24.75 7.96 22.85
CA GLY A 233 -23.84 7.04 23.52
C GLY A 233 -22.95 6.27 22.55
N ALA A 234 -23.49 5.85 21.39
CA ALA A 234 -22.69 5.21 20.35
C ALA A 234 -21.57 6.12 19.82
N LEU A 235 -21.86 7.39 19.54
CA LEU A 235 -20.87 8.35 19.02
C LEU A 235 -19.79 8.74 20.03
N GLU A 236 -20.12 8.75 21.31
CA GLU A 236 -19.16 9.01 22.40
C GLU A 236 -18.21 7.84 22.56
N ARG A 237 -18.73 6.61 22.52
CA ARG A 237 -17.93 5.38 22.62
C ARG A 237 -17.16 5.06 21.34
N MET A 238 -17.64 5.49 20.17
CA MET A 238 -17.03 5.18 18.88
C MET A 238 -15.65 5.85 18.76
N PRO A 239 -14.58 5.06 18.63
CA PRO A 239 -13.24 5.60 18.51
C PRO A 239 -13.09 6.48 17.25
N ARG A 240 -12.31 7.57 17.33
CA ARG A 240 -12.06 8.49 16.19
C ARG A 240 -11.46 7.85 14.95
N ARG A 241 -10.85 6.70 15.18
CA ARG A 241 -10.10 5.91 14.22
C ARG A 241 -11.07 5.15 13.27
N VAL A 242 -12.32 4.93 13.71
CA VAL A 242 -13.42 4.28 12.98
C VAL A 242 -14.17 5.29 12.10
N VAL A 243 -13.54 5.73 11.02
CA VAL A 243 -14.02 6.90 10.26
C VAL A 243 -15.37 6.66 9.58
N ALA A 244 -15.56 5.53 8.89
CA ALA A 244 -16.78 5.33 8.07
C ALA A 244 -18.05 5.27 8.93
N GLU A 245 -18.02 4.48 10.00
CA GLU A 245 -19.12 4.29 10.93
C GLU A 245 -19.44 5.59 11.66
N ARG A 246 -18.40 6.30 12.14
CA ARG A 246 -18.57 7.58 12.82
C ARG A 246 -19.22 8.62 11.91
N CYS A 247 -18.78 8.74 10.66
CA CYS A 247 -19.39 9.65 9.67
C CYS A 247 -20.88 9.36 9.48
N ILE A 248 -21.26 8.08 9.36
CA ILE A 248 -22.66 7.66 9.22
C ILE A 248 -23.47 8.06 10.47
N LEU A 249 -22.98 7.72 11.67
CA LEU A 249 -23.66 8.03 12.93
C LEU A 249 -23.78 9.55 13.17
N GLU A 250 -22.74 10.32 12.84
CA GLU A 250 -22.78 11.79 12.91
C GLU A 250 -23.81 12.38 11.94
N SER A 251 -23.95 11.80 10.75
CA SER A 251 -24.98 12.18 9.78
C SER A 251 -26.39 11.92 10.32
N TYR A 252 -26.62 10.74 10.91
CA TYR A 252 -27.89 10.43 11.56
C TYR A 252 -28.19 11.37 12.74
N ARG A 253 -27.16 11.82 13.47
CA ARG A 253 -27.35 12.77 14.58
C ARG A 253 -27.83 14.12 14.06
N LYS A 254 -27.24 14.59 12.94
CA LYS A 254 -27.69 15.82 12.26
C LYS A 254 -29.13 15.70 11.75
N MET A 255 -29.55 14.50 11.36
CA MET A 255 -30.91 14.19 10.90
C MET A 255 -31.89 13.81 12.04
N LYS A 256 -31.53 14.06 13.31
CA LYS A 256 -32.36 13.75 14.49
C LYS A 256 -32.81 12.29 14.57
N GLY A 257 -31.95 11.36 14.13
CA GLY A 257 -32.20 9.92 14.16
C GLY A 257 -32.90 9.35 12.92
N ASP A 258 -33.20 10.16 11.91
CA ASP A 258 -33.77 9.65 10.66
C ASP A 258 -32.73 8.87 9.84
N THR A 259 -32.98 7.57 9.64
CA THR A 259 -32.10 6.66 8.90
C THR A 259 -32.51 6.48 7.43
N ARG A 260 -33.61 7.11 6.99
CA ARG A 260 -34.13 6.96 5.62
C ARG A 260 -33.16 7.49 4.57
N ASN A 261 -32.39 8.53 4.87
CA ASN A 261 -31.40 9.09 3.96
C ASN A 261 -30.03 8.38 4.07
N ALA A 262 -30.01 7.06 3.81
CA ALA A 262 -28.77 6.28 3.82
C ALA A 262 -27.74 6.77 2.79
N PHE A 263 -28.21 7.27 1.64
CA PHE A 263 -27.31 7.83 0.62
C PHE A 263 -26.56 9.07 1.14
N GLY A 264 -27.27 10.02 1.74
CA GLY A 264 -26.66 11.20 2.35
C GLY A 264 -25.69 10.83 3.48
N ALA A 265 -26.02 9.82 4.28
CA ALA A 265 -25.12 9.30 5.31
C ALA A 265 -23.82 8.74 4.71
N LEU A 266 -23.92 7.91 3.65
CA LEU A 266 -22.74 7.40 2.95
C LEU A 266 -21.89 8.53 2.37
N GLN A 267 -22.50 9.59 1.80
CA GLN A 267 -21.74 10.69 1.20
C GLN A 267 -20.85 11.46 2.18
N THR A 268 -21.14 11.39 3.49
CA THR A 268 -20.28 11.99 4.52
C THR A 268 -18.94 11.28 4.67
N ILE A 269 -18.84 10.01 4.24
CA ILE A 269 -17.62 9.23 4.27
C ILE A 269 -16.63 9.81 3.25
N PRO A 270 -15.34 9.97 3.60
CA PRO A 270 -14.32 10.44 2.67
C PRO A 270 -14.32 9.64 1.36
N LYS A 271 -14.23 10.35 0.23
CA LYS A 271 -14.36 9.79 -1.12
C LYS A 271 -13.45 8.57 -1.35
N ASN A 272 -12.18 8.64 -0.94
CA ASN A 272 -11.21 7.56 -1.17
C ASN A 272 -11.62 6.27 -0.43
N LEU A 273 -12.16 6.40 0.78
CA LEU A 273 -12.66 5.26 1.56
C LEU A 273 -13.90 4.63 0.91
N ARG A 274 -14.77 5.45 0.31
CA ARG A 274 -15.92 4.94 -0.46
C ARG A 274 -15.50 4.20 -1.72
N LEU A 275 -14.55 4.77 -2.48
CA LEU A 275 -14.02 4.15 -3.69
C LEU A 275 -13.29 2.84 -3.40
N MET A 276 -12.66 2.69 -2.22
CA MET A 276 -12.04 1.44 -1.78
C MET A 276 -13.03 0.27 -1.84
N TYR A 277 -14.28 0.44 -1.39
CA TYR A 277 -15.30 -0.62 -1.45
C TYR A 277 -15.58 -1.06 -2.89
N VAL A 278 -15.80 -0.08 -3.76
CA VAL A 278 -16.14 -0.33 -5.17
C VAL A 278 -14.95 -0.96 -5.91
N HIS A 279 -13.72 -0.50 -5.65
CA HIS A 279 -12.53 -1.11 -6.21
C HIS A 279 -12.24 -2.50 -5.64
N ALA A 280 -12.66 -2.81 -4.42
CA ALA A 280 -12.56 -4.17 -3.88
C ALA A 280 -13.50 -5.13 -4.65
N TYR A 281 -14.68 -4.68 -5.08
CA TYR A 281 -15.54 -5.47 -5.96
C TYR A 281 -14.90 -5.75 -7.33
N GLN A 282 -14.30 -4.74 -7.97
CA GLN A 282 -13.54 -4.96 -9.22
C GLN A 282 -12.42 -6.00 -9.03
N SER A 283 -11.69 -5.93 -7.92
CA SER A 283 -10.64 -6.89 -7.57
C SER A 283 -11.19 -8.31 -7.34
N TYR A 284 -12.36 -8.45 -6.74
CA TYR A 284 -13.02 -9.73 -6.48
C TYR A 284 -13.40 -10.42 -7.79
N LEU A 285 -14.10 -9.68 -8.65
CA LEU A 285 -14.53 -10.17 -9.95
C LEU A 285 -13.32 -10.52 -10.83
N TRP A 286 -12.28 -9.68 -10.83
CA TRP A 286 -11.02 -9.98 -11.52
C TRP A 286 -10.39 -11.30 -11.06
N ASN A 287 -10.31 -11.54 -9.74
CA ASN A 287 -9.78 -12.80 -9.20
C ASN A 287 -10.62 -14.02 -9.67
N ALA A 288 -11.95 -13.90 -9.66
CA ALA A 288 -12.85 -14.97 -10.10
C ALA A 288 -12.65 -15.30 -11.59
N ILE A 289 -12.57 -14.27 -12.45
CA ILE A 289 -12.38 -14.49 -13.89
C ILE A 289 -10.99 -15.01 -14.22
N VAL A 290 -9.94 -14.57 -13.54
CA VAL A 290 -8.60 -15.14 -13.73
C VAL A 290 -8.56 -16.61 -13.31
N SER A 291 -9.25 -16.98 -12.24
CA SER A 291 -9.40 -18.37 -11.83
C SER A 291 -10.10 -19.19 -12.93
N GLU A 292 -11.20 -18.67 -13.49
CA GLU A 292 -11.90 -19.30 -14.61
C GLU A 292 -11.05 -19.41 -15.87
N ARG A 293 -10.28 -18.37 -16.23
CA ARG A 293 -9.34 -18.38 -17.35
C ARG A 293 -8.30 -19.49 -17.23
N ILE A 294 -7.74 -19.66 -16.03
CA ILE A 294 -6.75 -20.72 -15.76
C ILE A 294 -7.41 -22.09 -15.75
N ARG A 295 -8.64 -22.20 -15.21
CA ARG A 295 -9.42 -23.45 -15.21
C ARG A 295 -9.77 -23.92 -16.63
N MET A 296 -10.12 -23.00 -17.52
CA MET A 296 -10.56 -23.32 -18.88
C MET A 296 -9.41 -23.63 -19.83
N TYR A 297 -8.29 -22.88 -19.76
CA TYR A 297 -7.22 -22.99 -20.76
C TYR A 297 -5.81 -23.16 -20.19
N GLY A 298 -5.65 -23.30 -18.87
CA GLY A 298 -4.36 -23.43 -18.21
C GLY A 298 -3.57 -22.12 -18.11
N ALA A 299 -2.34 -22.22 -17.58
CA ALA A 299 -1.47 -21.07 -17.26
C ALA A 299 -0.09 -21.16 -17.94
N GLU A 300 0.03 -21.90 -19.04
CA GLU A 300 1.33 -22.13 -19.70
C GLU A 300 1.53 -21.28 -20.94
N LYS A 301 0.47 -21.06 -21.72
CA LYS A 301 0.52 -20.31 -22.97
C LYS A 301 -0.69 -19.38 -23.12
N PRO A 302 -0.53 -18.24 -23.82
CA PRO A 302 -1.67 -17.43 -24.22
C PRO A 302 -2.59 -18.22 -25.16
N VAL A 303 -3.87 -17.84 -25.22
CA VAL A 303 -4.85 -18.44 -26.13
C VAL A 303 -5.55 -17.38 -26.96
N VAL A 304 -6.14 -17.80 -28.08
CA VAL A 304 -6.98 -16.95 -28.92
C VAL A 304 -8.12 -16.36 -28.09
N GLY A 305 -8.31 -15.06 -28.16
CA GLY A 305 -9.28 -14.31 -27.35
C GLY A 305 -8.71 -13.67 -26.09
N ASP A 306 -7.48 -14.01 -25.67
CA ASP A 306 -6.79 -13.29 -24.59
C ASP A 306 -6.50 -11.84 -25.02
N LEU A 307 -6.37 -10.95 -24.03
CA LEU A 307 -6.03 -9.55 -24.25
C LEU A 307 -4.55 -9.30 -23.94
N VAL A 308 -3.92 -8.40 -24.70
CA VAL A 308 -2.56 -7.89 -24.49
C VAL A 308 -2.53 -6.37 -24.70
N PHE A 309 -1.53 -5.69 -24.13
CA PHE A 309 -1.30 -4.28 -24.45
C PHE A 309 -0.75 -4.12 -25.87
N ASP A 310 -1.20 -3.08 -26.58
CA ASP A 310 -0.70 -2.76 -27.91
C ASP A 310 0.65 -2.02 -27.83
N THR A 311 1.72 -2.65 -28.32
CA THR A 311 3.10 -2.15 -28.22
C THR A 311 3.59 -1.36 -29.44
N GLU A 312 2.83 -1.34 -30.55
CA GLU A 312 3.32 -0.78 -31.83
C GLU A 312 3.34 0.78 -31.89
N GLU A 313 2.66 1.48 -30.99
CA GLU A 313 2.78 2.95 -30.83
C GLU A 313 3.35 3.39 -29.47
N SER A 314 3.70 2.44 -28.59
CA SER A 314 4.32 2.75 -27.30
C SER A 314 5.83 3.01 -27.43
N GLY A 315 6.26 3.73 -28.47
CA GLY A 315 7.64 4.18 -28.73
C GLY A 315 8.18 5.20 -27.72
N LYS A 316 7.61 5.23 -26.51
CA LYS A 316 8.25 5.75 -25.31
C LYS A 316 8.39 4.56 -24.38
N GLU A 317 9.58 3.96 -24.34
CA GLU A 317 10.03 3.22 -23.15
C GLU A 317 10.08 4.21 -21.97
N GLY A 318 8.92 4.44 -21.38
CA GLY A 318 8.71 5.24 -20.20
C GLY A 318 7.65 4.52 -19.40
N ASP A 319 8.12 3.80 -18.38
CA ASP A 319 7.37 3.20 -17.28
C ASP A 319 5.89 2.93 -17.58
N VAL A 320 5.57 1.66 -17.84
CA VAL A 320 4.19 1.16 -17.81
C VAL A 320 3.64 1.50 -16.41
N ALA A 321 2.90 2.61 -16.33
CA ALA A 321 2.15 2.97 -15.15
C ALA A 321 1.01 1.96 -15.03
N VAL A 322 1.32 0.81 -14.42
CA VAL A 322 0.31 -0.04 -13.80
C VAL A 322 -0.24 0.83 -12.68
N ASP A 323 -1.40 1.44 -12.93
CA ASP A 323 -1.93 2.50 -12.09
C ASP A 323 -1.85 2.10 -10.62
N ALA A 324 -1.19 2.95 -9.85
CA ALA A 324 -1.28 2.92 -8.42
C ALA A 324 -2.76 3.08 -8.08
N ILE A 325 -3.34 2.00 -7.60
CA ILE A 325 -4.73 2.02 -7.19
C ILE A 325 -4.84 3.04 -6.06
N GLU A 326 -5.57 4.13 -6.30
CA GLU A 326 -5.96 5.16 -5.31
C GLU A 326 -6.79 4.61 -4.13
N GLY A 327 -6.87 3.30 -3.97
CA GLY A 327 -7.51 2.62 -2.86
C GLY A 327 -6.66 1.47 -2.35
N ALA A 328 -5.34 1.62 -2.21
CA ALA A 328 -4.60 0.75 -1.30
C ALA A 328 -5.28 0.87 0.07
N ALA A 329 -6.15 -0.09 0.39
CA ALA A 329 -6.70 -0.24 1.72
C ALA A 329 -5.51 -0.19 2.68
N PRO A 330 -5.54 0.64 3.73
CA PRO A 330 -4.43 0.72 4.67
C PRO A 330 -4.07 -0.69 5.09
N ALA A 331 -2.78 -1.02 4.99
CA ALA A 331 -2.22 -2.28 5.43
C ALA A 331 -2.39 -2.35 6.96
N GLY A 332 -3.55 -2.83 7.38
CA GLY A 332 -4.02 -2.73 8.76
C GLY A 332 -5.38 -2.05 8.80
N ALA A 333 -6.44 -2.82 8.54
CA ALA A 333 -7.70 -2.60 9.23
C ALA A 333 -7.54 -3.03 10.70
N ASP A 334 -6.62 -2.37 11.40
CA ASP A 334 -6.85 -1.98 12.78
C ASP A 334 -7.09 -0.49 12.65
N GLU A 335 -8.25 -0.04 13.10
CA GLU A 335 -8.85 1.22 12.74
C GLU A 335 -8.01 2.45 13.13
N GLY A 336 -6.76 2.35 13.57
CA GLY A 336 -5.93 3.34 14.28
C GLY A 336 -5.38 4.58 13.57
N ALA A 337 -5.85 5.02 12.40
CA ALA A 337 -5.26 6.21 11.74
C ALA A 337 -6.27 7.35 11.54
N VAL A 338 -6.12 8.39 12.36
CA VAL A 338 -6.87 9.65 12.29
C VAL A 338 -6.45 10.43 11.02
N PRO A 339 -7.37 10.82 10.12
CA PRO A 339 -7.10 11.88 9.16
C PRO A 339 -7.08 13.21 9.92
N ALA A 340 -5.95 13.91 9.85
CA ALA A 340 -5.84 15.25 10.43
C ALA A 340 -6.76 16.23 9.68
N GLU A 341 -7.75 16.73 10.42
CA GLU A 341 -8.41 18.04 10.35
C GLU A 341 -8.83 18.56 8.96
N ALA A 342 -10.13 18.44 8.70
CA ALA A 342 -10.86 19.32 7.80
C ALA A 342 -11.04 20.67 8.50
N ASN A 343 -10.39 21.73 8.01
CA ASN A 343 -10.75 23.09 8.41
C ASN A 343 -12.11 23.43 7.80
N GLU A 344 -13.08 23.60 8.70
CA GLU A 344 -14.33 24.30 8.47
C GLU A 344 -14.02 25.79 8.30
N ASP A 345 -14.41 26.36 7.17
CA ASP A 345 -14.86 27.75 7.07
C ASP A 345 -15.63 27.89 5.75
N ALA A 346 -16.89 27.49 5.81
CA ALA A 346 -17.89 27.86 4.82
C ALA A 346 -19.21 28.17 5.56
N ALA A 347 -19.54 29.44 5.64
CA ALA A 347 -20.85 29.95 6.06
C ALA A 347 -21.18 31.18 5.18
N PRO A 348 -22.45 31.54 4.99
CA PRO A 348 -23.14 31.37 3.72
C PRO A 348 -23.46 32.70 3.02
N ALA A 349 -23.99 32.59 1.81
CA ALA A 349 -24.44 33.68 0.96
C ALA A 349 -25.62 34.46 1.57
N GLU A 350 -25.60 35.79 1.40
CA GLU A 350 -26.79 36.65 1.41
C GLU A 350 -26.85 37.45 0.11
N GLU A 351 -27.99 37.35 -0.58
CA GLU A 351 -28.40 38.25 -1.65
C GLU A 351 -28.98 39.52 -1.01
N ALA A 352 -28.47 40.70 -1.39
CA ALA A 352 -29.19 41.96 -1.26
C ALA A 352 -28.80 42.91 -2.40
N ASN A 353 -29.84 43.43 -3.04
CA ASN A 353 -29.87 44.33 -4.19
C ASN A 353 -29.51 45.77 -3.78
N GLY A 354 -28.85 46.56 -4.62
CA GLY A 354 -28.69 48.01 -4.39
C GLY A 354 -27.50 48.71 -5.08
N GLU A 355 -27.78 49.23 -6.27
CA GLU A 355 -27.29 50.46 -6.96
C GLU A 355 -25.85 51.02 -6.88
N GLU A 356 -25.53 51.68 -8.00
CA GLU A 356 -24.25 52.17 -8.51
C GLU A 356 -23.52 53.23 -7.64
N THR A 357 -22.19 53.21 -7.67
CA THR A 357 -21.43 54.38 -8.18
C THR A 357 -19.99 54.00 -8.56
N LYS A 358 -19.58 54.52 -9.73
CA LYS A 358 -18.26 54.37 -10.37
C LYS A 358 -17.17 55.07 -9.56
N ASP A 359 -16.01 54.43 -9.40
CA ASP A 359 -14.76 55.09 -9.79
C ASP A 359 -13.67 54.08 -10.18
N THR A 360 -12.71 54.59 -10.95
CA THR A 360 -12.01 53.95 -12.03
C THR A 360 -10.54 53.72 -11.68
N SER A 361 -10.04 52.50 -11.90
CA SER A 361 -8.66 52.28 -12.36
C SER A 361 -8.41 50.81 -12.73
N LYS A 362 -8.32 50.60 -14.05
CA LYS A 362 -7.98 49.34 -14.72
C LYS A 362 -6.59 48.84 -14.31
N LYS A 363 -6.51 47.63 -13.74
CA LYS A 363 -5.41 46.69 -13.96
C LYS A 363 -6.00 45.35 -14.37
N GLU A 364 -6.02 45.09 -15.67
CA GLU A 364 -6.47 43.85 -16.28
C GLU A 364 -5.65 42.66 -15.76
N LYS A 365 -6.22 41.90 -14.80
CA LYS A 365 -5.74 40.56 -14.48
C LYS A 365 -6.35 39.59 -15.50
N LYS A 366 -5.54 39.15 -16.47
CA LYS A 366 -5.89 38.07 -17.39
C LYS A 366 -6.45 36.87 -16.60
N PRO A 367 -7.61 36.30 -16.97
CA PRO A 367 -8.16 35.15 -16.27
C PRO A 367 -7.21 33.97 -16.46
N ARG A 368 -6.75 33.39 -15.34
CA ARG A 368 -6.01 32.11 -15.35
C ARG A 368 -6.92 31.07 -16.01
N LYS A 369 -6.58 30.64 -17.23
CA LYS A 369 -7.21 29.48 -17.88
C LYS A 369 -7.19 28.33 -16.87
N LYS A 370 -8.37 27.85 -16.46
CA LYS A 370 -8.52 26.55 -15.80
C LYS A 370 -7.78 25.55 -16.68
N ARG A 371 -6.72 24.93 -16.16
CA ARG A 371 -6.10 23.77 -16.83
C ARG A 371 -7.19 22.73 -16.95
N GLU A 372 -7.72 22.53 -18.15
CA GLU A 372 -8.55 21.39 -18.46
C GLU A 372 -7.75 20.15 -18.09
N TRP A 373 -8.30 19.36 -17.17
CA TRP A 373 -7.81 18.03 -16.88
C TRP A 373 -8.08 17.18 -18.12
N LYS A 374 -7.09 17.04 -19.00
CA LYS A 374 -7.12 16.01 -20.03
C LYS A 374 -7.14 14.67 -19.29
N GLY A 375 -8.27 13.97 -19.35
CA GLY A 375 -8.34 12.59 -18.85
C GLY A 375 -7.24 11.75 -19.49
N LYS A 376 -6.64 10.82 -18.74
CA LYS A 376 -5.74 9.82 -19.30
C LYS A 376 -6.45 9.14 -20.48
N GLU A 377 -5.82 9.11 -21.65
CA GLU A 377 -6.35 8.34 -22.77
C GLU A 377 -6.45 6.87 -22.37
N PRO A 378 -7.53 6.16 -22.77
CA PRO A 378 -7.70 4.76 -22.43
C PRO A 378 -6.54 3.94 -23.02
N GLN A 379 -5.96 3.05 -22.20
CA GLN A 379 -4.90 2.16 -22.66
C GLN A 379 -5.43 1.26 -23.77
N ARG A 380 -4.80 1.34 -24.95
CA ARG A 380 -5.17 0.50 -26.10
C ARG A 380 -4.76 -0.94 -25.83
N VAL A 381 -5.71 -1.85 -26.07
CA VAL A 381 -5.53 -3.29 -25.92
C VAL A 381 -5.89 -3.99 -27.21
N LYS A 382 -5.27 -5.15 -27.42
CA LYS A 382 -5.45 -5.99 -28.60
C LYS A 382 -5.91 -7.37 -28.15
N THR A 383 -6.89 -7.92 -28.86
CA THR A 383 -7.33 -9.31 -28.68
C THR A 383 -6.46 -10.23 -29.54
N LEU A 384 -5.93 -11.29 -28.95
CA LEU A 384 -5.11 -12.27 -29.66
C LEU A 384 -5.95 -13.10 -30.62
N THR A 385 -5.39 -13.31 -31.81
CA THR A 385 -5.95 -14.13 -32.89
C THR A 385 -5.01 -15.30 -33.18
N GLU A 386 -5.46 -16.28 -33.96
CA GLU A 386 -4.63 -17.43 -34.36
C GLU A 386 -3.32 -17.00 -35.04
N ALA A 387 -3.31 -15.85 -35.73
CA ALA A 387 -2.15 -15.34 -36.44
C ALA A 387 -1.06 -14.72 -35.55
N ASN A 388 -1.38 -14.33 -34.31
CA ASN A 388 -0.45 -13.56 -33.46
C ASN A 388 -0.23 -14.14 -32.06
N VAL A 389 -1.00 -15.16 -31.65
CA VAL A 389 -0.93 -15.73 -30.29
C VAL A 389 0.48 -16.23 -29.92
N ASP A 390 1.22 -16.77 -30.89
CA ASP A 390 2.57 -17.31 -30.68
C ASP A 390 3.64 -16.22 -30.49
N ASN A 391 3.32 -14.95 -30.78
CA ASN A 391 4.24 -13.83 -30.59
C ASN A 391 4.28 -13.32 -29.14
N TYR A 392 3.38 -13.82 -28.27
CA TYR A 392 3.22 -13.35 -26.91
C TYR A 392 3.50 -14.44 -25.89
N SER A 393 3.84 -14.03 -24.67
CA SER A 393 3.95 -14.92 -23.53
C SER A 393 2.70 -14.87 -22.65
N ILE A 394 2.50 -15.90 -21.83
CA ILE A 394 1.46 -15.88 -20.78
C ILE A 394 1.66 -14.69 -19.80
N PHE A 395 2.87 -14.15 -19.68
CA PHE A 395 3.18 -12.98 -18.86
C PHE A 395 2.76 -11.64 -19.49
N ASP A 396 2.31 -11.65 -20.75
CA ASP A 396 1.79 -10.47 -21.46
C ASP A 396 0.27 -10.41 -21.42
N VAL A 397 -0.38 -11.53 -21.10
CA VAL A 397 -1.83 -11.63 -21.00
C VAL A 397 -2.35 -10.77 -19.85
N ILE A 398 -3.32 -9.92 -20.19
CA ILE A 398 -4.03 -9.04 -19.27
C ILE A 398 -5.50 -9.40 -19.17
N MET A 399 -6.09 -9.07 -18.05
CA MET A 399 -7.52 -9.22 -17.77
C MET A 399 -8.07 -7.87 -17.28
N PRO A 400 -9.26 -7.45 -17.75
CA PRO A 400 -9.83 -6.16 -17.37
C PRO A 400 -10.39 -6.22 -15.95
N LEU A 401 -10.15 -5.15 -15.20
CA LEU A 401 -11.00 -4.74 -14.09
C LEU A 401 -12.22 -4.04 -14.69
N PRO A 402 -13.44 -4.44 -14.31
CA PRO A 402 -14.64 -4.03 -15.03
C PRO A 402 -14.90 -2.53 -14.88
N GLY A 403 -15.30 -1.88 -15.96
CA GLY A 403 -15.53 -0.44 -16.01
C GLY A 403 -16.04 0.01 -17.38
N LYS A 404 -16.18 1.32 -17.57
CA LYS A 404 -16.76 1.89 -18.80
C LYS A 404 -15.79 1.93 -19.98
N ASP A 405 -14.48 1.92 -19.74
CA ASP A 405 -13.42 2.12 -20.74
C ASP A 405 -12.57 0.84 -20.91
N VAL A 406 -13.17 -0.36 -20.80
CA VAL A 406 -12.45 -1.64 -20.93
C VAL A 406 -13.08 -2.57 -21.96
N ALA A 407 -12.22 -3.36 -22.61
CA ALA A 407 -12.61 -4.46 -23.47
C ALA A 407 -12.64 -5.77 -22.65
N TYR A 408 -13.64 -6.61 -22.91
CA TYR A 408 -13.69 -7.97 -22.41
C TYR A 408 -12.86 -8.91 -23.29
N PRO A 409 -12.32 -10.02 -22.74
CA PRO A 409 -11.68 -11.04 -23.56
C PRO A 409 -12.68 -11.64 -24.56
N GLY A 410 -12.16 -12.17 -25.67
CA GLY A 410 -12.98 -12.82 -26.69
C GLY A 410 -13.49 -14.19 -26.28
N GLY A 411 -14.44 -14.72 -27.05
CA GLY A 411 -14.88 -16.11 -26.95
C GLY A 411 -15.63 -16.48 -25.65
N PRO A 412 -15.62 -17.77 -25.25
CA PRO A 412 -16.38 -18.27 -24.10
C PRO A 412 -16.04 -17.59 -22.77
N LEU A 413 -14.79 -17.15 -22.60
CA LEU A 413 -14.34 -16.46 -21.39
C LEU A 413 -14.99 -15.08 -21.25
N GLY A 414 -15.14 -14.34 -22.36
CA GLY A 414 -15.82 -13.05 -22.37
C GLY A 414 -17.28 -13.17 -21.95
N GLU A 415 -17.99 -14.17 -22.48
CA GLU A 415 -19.38 -14.44 -22.09
C GLU A 415 -19.47 -14.90 -20.63
N ARG A 416 -18.55 -15.75 -20.17
CA ARG A 416 -18.46 -16.11 -18.75
C ARG A 416 -18.24 -14.89 -17.86
N TYR A 417 -17.40 -13.94 -18.28
CA TYR A 417 -17.24 -12.67 -17.56
C TYR A 417 -18.57 -11.94 -17.42
N LYS A 418 -19.29 -11.75 -18.53
CA LYS A 418 -20.59 -11.07 -18.53
C LYS A 418 -21.63 -11.81 -17.67
N GLU A 419 -21.63 -13.13 -17.67
CA GLU A 419 -22.49 -13.95 -16.82
C GLU A 419 -22.26 -13.67 -15.32
N PHE A 420 -21.00 -13.60 -14.87
CA PHE A 420 -20.69 -13.26 -13.48
C PHE A 420 -21.24 -11.88 -13.09
N VAL A 421 -21.07 -10.88 -13.98
CA VAL A 421 -21.57 -9.52 -13.74
C VAL A 421 -23.11 -9.50 -13.66
N ARG A 422 -23.80 -10.22 -14.56
CA ARG A 422 -25.26 -10.35 -14.56
C ARG A 422 -25.77 -11.09 -13.34
N ALA A 423 -25.07 -12.13 -12.88
CA ALA A 423 -25.41 -12.88 -11.67
C ALA A 423 -25.36 -11.98 -10.42
N ASP A 424 -24.46 -10.99 -10.40
CA ASP A 424 -24.37 -9.96 -9.37
C ASP A 424 -25.39 -8.82 -9.56
N GLY A 425 -26.32 -8.93 -10.53
CA GLY A 425 -27.36 -7.92 -10.78
C GLY A 425 -26.83 -6.61 -11.38
N LEU A 426 -25.65 -6.65 -12.00
CA LEU A 426 -25.06 -5.52 -12.71
C LEU A 426 -25.16 -5.73 -14.23
N ASP A 427 -25.20 -4.63 -14.97
CA ASP A 427 -25.16 -4.64 -16.43
C ASP A 427 -23.69 -4.64 -16.91
N PRO A 428 -23.22 -5.71 -17.61
CA PRO A 428 -21.85 -5.78 -18.11
C PRO A 428 -21.54 -4.76 -19.23
N ASP A 429 -22.56 -4.32 -19.96
CA ASP A 429 -22.41 -3.40 -21.10
C ASP A 429 -22.59 -1.93 -20.65
N ASN A 430 -23.08 -1.69 -19.44
CA ASN A 430 -23.25 -0.36 -18.86
C ASN A 430 -22.72 -0.22 -17.42
N TRP A 431 -21.52 0.32 -17.31
CA TRP A 431 -20.88 0.65 -16.03
C TRP A 431 -21.13 2.08 -15.55
N VAL A 432 -21.95 2.86 -16.25
CA VAL A 432 -22.32 4.22 -15.84
C VAL A 432 -23.37 4.14 -14.73
N ARG A 433 -23.04 4.71 -13.57
CA ARG A 433 -23.93 4.78 -12.40
C ARG A 433 -24.56 6.17 -12.31
N LYS A 434 -25.77 6.23 -11.73
CA LYS A 434 -26.47 7.50 -11.45
C LYS A 434 -25.59 8.46 -10.67
N GLN A 435 -24.85 7.93 -9.71
CA GLN A 435 -23.80 8.63 -8.98
C GLN A 435 -22.49 8.55 -9.78
N LYS A 436 -22.10 9.68 -10.38
CA LYS A 436 -20.90 9.78 -11.22
C LYS A 436 -19.62 9.30 -10.53
N GLU A 437 -19.53 9.44 -9.21
CA GLU A 437 -18.38 8.98 -8.42
C GLU A 437 -18.21 7.46 -8.41
N TYR A 438 -19.27 6.68 -8.63
CA TYR A 438 -19.20 5.22 -8.72
C TYR A 438 -19.10 4.71 -10.17
N SER A 439 -19.06 5.61 -11.15
CA SER A 439 -18.82 5.28 -12.55
C SER A 439 -17.33 5.07 -12.79
N LEU A 440 -16.88 3.81 -12.73
CA LEU A 440 -15.48 3.42 -12.84
C LEU A 440 -15.01 3.43 -14.29
N GLY A 441 -13.79 3.93 -14.52
CA GLY A 441 -13.10 3.79 -15.82
C GLY A 441 -12.81 2.33 -16.18
N GLY A 442 -12.46 1.53 -15.17
CA GLY A 442 -11.86 0.22 -15.40
C GLY A 442 -10.37 0.36 -15.71
N SER A 443 -9.66 -0.77 -15.72
CA SER A 443 -8.22 -0.83 -16.01
C SER A 443 -7.83 -2.25 -16.39
N TYR A 444 -6.58 -2.48 -16.76
CA TYR A 444 -6.08 -3.81 -17.09
C TYR A 444 -4.99 -4.25 -16.12
N ARG A 445 -4.93 -5.56 -15.89
CA ARG A 445 -3.94 -6.17 -15.00
C ARG A 445 -3.46 -7.49 -15.58
N LYS A 446 -2.14 -7.71 -15.53
CA LYS A 446 -1.50 -8.97 -15.94
C LYS A 446 -1.97 -10.13 -15.07
N ILE A 447 -2.28 -11.27 -15.69
CA ILE A 447 -2.83 -12.44 -14.98
C ILE A 447 -1.77 -13.22 -14.19
N LEU A 448 -0.53 -13.27 -14.70
CA LEU A 448 0.62 -13.87 -14.03
C LEU A 448 1.68 -12.80 -13.73
N HIS A 449 2.44 -13.02 -12.67
CA HIS A 449 3.59 -12.20 -12.32
C HIS A 449 4.83 -13.08 -12.14
N LEU A 450 5.93 -12.68 -12.80
CA LEU A 450 7.21 -13.37 -12.69
C LEU A 450 8.12 -12.57 -11.73
N PRO A 451 8.51 -13.15 -10.56
CA PRO A 451 9.45 -12.48 -9.67
C PRO A 451 10.85 -12.47 -10.27
N SER A 452 11.59 -11.37 -10.06
CA SER A 452 13.00 -11.26 -10.40
C SER A 452 13.87 -11.38 -9.15
N ALA A 453 15.16 -11.69 -9.33
CA ALA A 453 16.13 -11.84 -8.23
C ALA A 453 15.68 -12.79 -7.10
N LEU A 454 14.93 -13.86 -7.44
CA LEU A 454 14.50 -14.87 -6.48
C LEU A 454 15.69 -15.68 -5.97
N SER A 455 15.91 -15.67 -4.66
CA SER A 455 16.85 -16.52 -3.94
C SER A 455 16.27 -16.90 -2.58
N TYR A 456 16.75 -17.99 -1.99
CA TYR A 456 16.29 -18.43 -0.67
C TYR A 456 17.42 -19.06 0.12
N SER A 457 17.25 -19.08 1.45
CA SER A 457 18.13 -19.80 2.37
C SER A 457 17.31 -20.37 3.51
N VAL A 458 17.70 -21.56 3.97
CA VAL A 458 17.14 -22.18 5.18
C VAL A 458 18.02 -21.79 6.35
N LEU A 459 17.42 -21.18 7.37
CA LEU A 459 18.06 -20.76 8.60
C LEU A 459 17.61 -21.69 9.73
N ARG A 460 18.51 -21.99 10.65
CA ARG A 460 18.19 -22.68 11.91
C ARG A 460 18.44 -21.74 13.08
N TYR A 461 17.54 -21.75 14.05
CA TYR A 461 17.59 -20.87 15.22
C TYR A 461 17.03 -21.57 16.46
N THR A 462 17.30 -21.02 17.63
CA THR A 462 16.83 -21.57 18.92
C THR A 462 15.92 -20.60 19.65
N ASP A 463 16.17 -19.30 19.52
CA ASP A 463 15.37 -18.26 20.16
C ASP A 463 14.31 -17.72 19.18
N PRO A 464 13.00 -17.84 19.47
CA PRO A 464 11.94 -17.31 18.61
C PRO A 464 11.96 -15.79 18.46
N ASP A 465 12.52 -15.06 19.43
CA ASP A 465 12.58 -13.59 19.40
C ASP A 465 13.76 -13.06 18.60
N VAL A 466 14.70 -13.92 18.17
CA VAL A 466 15.88 -13.45 17.43
C VAL A 466 15.48 -12.95 16.03
N PRO A 467 15.88 -11.74 15.62
CA PRO A 467 15.65 -11.28 14.26
C PRO A 467 16.40 -12.18 13.27
N LEU A 468 15.68 -12.74 12.30
CA LEU A 468 16.27 -13.66 11.30
C LEU A 468 16.59 -12.97 9.97
N ALA A 469 16.36 -11.67 9.86
CA ALA A 469 16.78 -10.86 8.74
C ALA A 469 17.30 -9.51 9.26
N GLN A 470 18.42 -9.08 8.69
CA GLN A 470 19.12 -7.86 9.10
C GLN A 470 18.48 -6.64 8.43
N ALA A 471 18.08 -5.63 9.21
CA ALA A 471 17.63 -4.36 8.66
C ALA A 471 18.81 -3.52 8.15
N ASP A 472 18.54 -2.61 7.21
CA ASP A 472 19.53 -1.64 6.74
C ASP A 472 20.04 -0.77 7.91
N GLU A 473 19.15 -0.40 8.85
CA GLU A 473 19.53 0.30 10.08
C GLU A 473 20.46 -0.53 10.96
N ASP A 474 20.17 -1.82 11.12
CA ASP A 474 20.97 -2.69 11.98
C ASP A 474 22.41 -2.78 11.45
N ARG A 475 22.54 -2.91 10.13
CA ARG A 475 23.82 -2.90 9.45
C ARG A 475 24.57 -1.57 9.63
N LEU A 476 23.87 -0.44 9.58
CA LEU A 476 24.47 0.89 9.80
C LEU A 476 24.97 1.06 11.24
N LEU A 477 24.26 0.48 12.20
CA LEU A 477 24.63 0.52 13.61
C LEU A 477 25.70 -0.51 13.99
N GLY A 478 26.14 -1.34 13.04
CA GLY A 478 27.15 -2.36 13.27
C GLY A 478 26.64 -3.56 14.06
N PHE A 479 25.32 -3.79 14.12
CA PHE A 479 24.79 -5.01 14.70
C PHE A 479 25.11 -6.22 13.82
N ASP A 480 25.42 -7.34 14.48
CA ASP A 480 25.76 -8.59 13.80
C ASP A 480 24.60 -9.09 12.94
N ALA A 481 24.95 -9.68 11.81
CA ALA A 481 23.96 -10.34 10.97
C ALA A 481 23.43 -11.58 11.71
N PRO A 482 22.15 -11.95 11.50
CA PRO A 482 21.59 -13.17 12.07
C PRO A 482 22.44 -14.39 11.72
N ALA A 483 22.96 -15.07 12.74
CA ALA A 483 23.78 -16.26 12.57
C ALA A 483 22.90 -17.52 12.49
N VAL A 484 23.27 -18.45 11.59
CA VAL A 484 22.65 -19.77 11.53
C VAL A 484 23.20 -20.61 12.67
N VAL A 485 22.31 -21.10 13.54
CA VAL A 485 22.68 -22.01 14.63
C VAL A 485 22.60 -23.44 14.11
N ALA A 486 23.74 -24.12 13.96
CA ALA A 486 23.80 -25.46 13.35
C ALA A 486 22.86 -26.47 14.03
N ASP A 487 22.70 -26.38 15.36
CA ASP A 487 21.83 -27.23 16.19
C ASP A 487 20.54 -26.54 16.64
N GLY A 488 20.09 -25.49 15.93
CA GLY A 488 18.86 -24.77 16.26
C GLY A 488 17.64 -25.70 16.30
N ARG A 489 16.79 -25.53 17.33
CA ARG A 489 15.52 -26.28 17.51
C ARG A 489 14.53 -25.97 16.39
N PHE A 490 14.56 -24.74 15.90
CA PHE A 490 13.61 -24.21 14.95
C PHE A 490 14.24 -23.95 13.59
N THR A 491 13.41 -23.92 12.56
CA THR A 491 13.82 -23.70 11.17
C THR A 491 13.04 -22.53 10.59
N ALA A 492 13.69 -21.75 9.73
CA ALA A 492 13.04 -20.71 8.97
C ALA A 492 13.47 -20.74 7.51
N LEU A 493 12.55 -20.39 6.62
CA LEU A 493 12.82 -20.16 5.22
C LEU A 493 12.89 -18.66 4.98
N GLN A 494 14.08 -18.16 4.66
CA GLN A 494 14.25 -16.79 4.19
C GLN A 494 14.15 -16.78 2.66
N VAL A 495 13.20 -16.03 2.12
CA VAL A 495 13.02 -15.83 0.68
C VAL A 495 13.31 -14.37 0.35
N LYS A 496 14.15 -14.16 -0.68
CA LYS A 496 14.45 -12.84 -1.25
C LYS A 496 13.93 -12.81 -2.67
N LEU A 497 13.12 -11.82 -3.01
CA LEU A 497 12.53 -11.72 -4.34
C LEU A 497 12.12 -10.29 -4.68
N THR A 498 12.13 -9.90 -5.95
CA THR A 498 11.68 -8.59 -6.41
C THR A 498 10.39 -8.74 -7.21
N LEU A 499 9.38 -7.95 -6.84
CA LEU A 499 8.10 -7.89 -7.56
C LEU A 499 7.94 -6.53 -8.22
N GLY A 500 7.21 -6.51 -9.34
CA GLY A 500 6.80 -5.28 -10.00
C GLY A 500 5.76 -4.51 -9.19
N THR A 501 5.27 -3.42 -9.75
CA THR A 501 4.17 -2.67 -9.15
C THR A 501 2.88 -3.49 -9.09
N ALA A 502 2.03 -3.15 -8.11
CA ALA A 502 0.73 -3.76 -7.90
C ALA A 502 0.73 -5.30 -7.69
N ALA A 503 1.87 -5.92 -7.37
CA ALA A 503 1.96 -7.35 -7.04
C ALA A 503 2.03 -7.57 -5.52
N TYR A 504 1.45 -8.67 -5.04
CA TYR A 504 1.36 -9.01 -3.62
C TYR A 504 2.35 -10.12 -3.25
N ALA A 505 3.28 -9.85 -2.34
CA ALA A 505 4.23 -10.85 -1.85
C ALA A 505 3.53 -12.06 -1.20
N THR A 506 2.41 -11.83 -0.52
CA THR A 506 1.59 -12.90 0.06
C THR A 506 1.07 -13.90 -0.98
N MET A 507 0.82 -13.47 -2.22
CA MET A 507 0.38 -14.36 -3.30
C MET A 507 1.54 -15.20 -3.85
N ALA A 508 2.76 -14.65 -3.90
CA ALA A 508 3.96 -15.41 -4.22
C ALA A 508 4.24 -16.49 -3.15
N LEU A 509 4.12 -16.13 -1.87
CA LEU A 509 4.29 -17.08 -0.76
C LEU A 509 3.19 -18.14 -0.72
N ARG A 510 1.95 -17.78 -1.07
CA ARG A 510 0.84 -18.73 -1.22
C ARG A 510 1.16 -19.80 -2.26
N GLU A 511 1.79 -19.41 -3.38
CA GLU A 511 2.18 -20.36 -4.42
C GLU A 511 3.25 -21.35 -3.94
N VAL A 512 4.20 -20.87 -3.12
CA VAL A 512 5.28 -21.70 -2.54
C VAL A 512 4.75 -22.62 -1.45
N THR A 513 3.99 -22.09 -0.50
CA THR A 513 3.51 -22.82 0.67
C THR A 513 2.29 -23.69 0.39
N ARG A 514 1.52 -23.35 -0.66
CA ARG A 514 0.20 -23.94 -0.96
C ARG A 514 -0.77 -23.88 0.23
N THR A 515 -0.59 -22.88 1.10
CA THR A 515 -1.44 -22.64 2.28
C THR A 515 -2.38 -21.46 2.08
N GLU A 516 -3.45 -21.41 2.85
CA GLU A 516 -4.38 -20.29 2.86
C GLU A 516 -3.73 -19.05 3.49
N THR A 517 -4.03 -17.86 2.96
CA THR A 517 -3.48 -16.57 3.42
C THR A 517 -4.50 -15.71 4.13
N SER A 518 -5.66 -16.26 4.53
CA SER A 518 -6.64 -15.52 5.31
C SER A 518 -6.08 -15.20 6.68
N SER A 519 -6.45 -14.02 7.21
CA SER A 519 -5.96 -13.57 8.53
C SER A 519 -6.31 -14.60 9.61
N HIS A 520 -7.52 -15.16 9.59
CA HIS A 520 -7.94 -16.17 10.56
C HIS A 520 -7.09 -17.44 10.49
N TYR A 521 -6.80 -17.93 9.28
CA TYR A 521 -5.96 -19.10 9.11
C TYR A 521 -4.52 -18.84 9.56
N GLN A 522 -3.95 -17.69 9.21
CA GLN A 522 -2.60 -17.31 9.64
C GLN A 522 -2.52 -17.09 11.15
N THR A 523 -3.51 -16.45 11.76
CA THR A 523 -3.60 -16.32 13.23
C THR A 523 -3.74 -17.68 13.91
N ALA A 524 -4.52 -18.60 13.36
CA ALA A 524 -4.64 -19.96 13.88
C ALA A 524 -3.33 -20.74 13.75
N LEU A 525 -2.60 -20.59 12.64
CA LEU A 525 -1.27 -21.17 12.46
C LEU A 525 -0.26 -20.60 13.46
N THR A 526 -0.27 -19.28 13.69
CA THR A 526 0.56 -18.65 14.72
C THR A 526 0.22 -19.23 16.09
N ALA A 527 -1.05 -19.24 16.48
CA ALA A 527 -1.48 -19.79 17.77
C ALA A 527 -1.14 -21.28 17.95
N ALA A 528 -1.07 -22.04 16.85
CA ALA A 528 -0.71 -23.46 16.87
C ALA A 528 0.81 -23.72 16.80
N SER A 529 1.63 -22.71 16.52
CA SER A 529 3.09 -22.89 16.42
C SER A 529 3.76 -22.87 17.81
N GLU A 530 4.57 -23.89 18.09
CA GLU A 530 5.32 -24.03 19.36
C GLU A 530 6.35 -22.91 19.59
N ASP A 531 6.67 -22.16 18.55
CA ASP A 531 7.63 -21.04 18.55
C ASP A 531 7.00 -19.73 19.05
N VAL A 532 5.73 -19.71 19.47
CA VAL A 532 5.09 -18.48 19.96
C VAL A 532 5.33 -18.31 21.46
N VAL A 533 6.26 -17.41 21.75
CA VAL A 533 6.19 -16.54 22.93
C VAL A 533 5.61 -15.20 22.44
N ASP A 534 4.91 -14.44 23.29
CA ASP A 534 4.01 -13.30 22.99
C ASP A 534 4.61 -12.07 22.24
N THR A 535 5.32 -12.25 21.12
CA THR A 535 5.91 -11.16 20.33
C THR A 535 5.59 -11.33 18.84
N TRP A 536 5.00 -10.29 18.26
CA TRP A 536 4.48 -10.28 16.91
C TRP A 536 5.58 -9.90 15.90
N GLU A 537 6.14 -10.86 15.15
CA GLU A 537 7.05 -10.55 14.03
C GLU A 537 6.72 -11.32 12.74
N TYR A 538 5.88 -10.72 11.88
CA TYR A 538 5.98 -10.91 10.43
C TYR A 538 6.90 -9.81 9.90
N ILE A 539 8.17 -10.12 9.66
CA ILE A 539 9.10 -9.15 9.07
C ILE A 539 9.06 -9.26 7.55
N ILE A 540 8.36 -8.33 6.92
CA ILE A 540 8.47 -8.04 5.48
C ILE A 540 9.48 -6.90 5.35
N PHE A 541 10.68 -7.20 4.84
CA PHE A 541 11.63 -6.17 4.42
C PHE A 541 11.31 -5.74 3.00
N CYS A 542 10.90 -4.49 2.79
CA CYS A 542 10.86 -3.90 1.45
C CYS A 542 12.15 -3.10 1.22
N ASN A 543 13.11 -3.68 0.50
CA ASN A 543 14.29 -2.97 0.00
C ASN A 543 14.07 -2.52 -1.45
N ILE A 544 14.66 -1.39 -1.82
CA ILE A 544 14.81 -0.99 -3.22
C ILE A 544 16.04 -1.73 -3.75
N ALA A 545 15.97 -2.26 -4.98
CA ALA A 545 17.09 -2.96 -5.61
C ALA A 545 18.39 -2.12 -5.50
N PRO A 546 19.53 -2.72 -5.12
CA PRO A 546 20.77 -1.97 -4.94
C PRO A 546 21.30 -1.57 -6.33
N VAL A 547 21.41 -0.27 -6.59
CA VAL A 547 22.56 0.19 -7.36
C VAL A 547 23.74 0.01 -6.43
N THR A 548 24.47 -1.08 -6.62
CA THR A 548 25.69 -1.43 -5.90
C THR A 548 26.63 -0.22 -5.91
N GLY A 549 26.90 0.38 -4.74
CA GLY A 549 27.90 1.44 -4.56
C GLY A 549 27.48 2.70 -3.79
N VAL A 550 26.22 2.85 -3.36
CA VAL A 550 25.65 4.19 -3.06
C VAL A 550 25.69 4.64 -1.59
N PHE A 551 25.89 3.76 -0.60
CA PHE A 551 25.92 4.14 0.82
C PHE A 551 27.26 4.75 1.31
N ARG A 552 28.28 4.85 0.45
CA ARG A 552 29.58 5.44 0.82
C ARG A 552 29.51 6.96 1.02
N ALA A 553 28.53 7.63 0.42
CA ALA A 553 28.46 9.09 0.35
C ALA A 553 28.14 9.76 1.70
N THR A 554 27.38 9.11 2.59
CA THR A 554 27.04 9.68 3.90
C THR A 554 28.26 9.76 4.82
N PHE A 555 29.21 8.84 4.67
CA PHE A 555 30.49 8.84 5.40
C PHE A 555 31.48 9.88 4.86
N GLU A 556 31.42 10.23 3.56
CA GLU A 556 32.30 11.27 3.00
C GLU A 556 31.88 12.69 3.37
N ILE A 557 30.60 12.93 3.68
CA ILE A 557 30.15 14.23 4.21
C ILE A 557 30.76 14.48 5.60
N ILE A 558 30.97 13.43 6.40
CA ILE A 558 31.57 13.54 7.74
C ILE A 558 33.10 13.66 7.68
N LYS A 559 33.76 13.13 6.63
CA LYS A 559 35.22 13.29 6.46
C LYS A 559 35.66 14.68 6.00
N ASN A 560 34.74 15.51 5.52
CA ASN A 560 35.00 16.88 5.07
C ASN A 560 34.44 17.95 6.02
N ILE A 561 34.05 17.54 7.24
CA ILE A 561 33.86 18.40 8.42
C ILE A 561 35.06 18.11 9.33
#